data_AF-A0A967H4U1-F1
#
_entry.id   AF-A0A967H4U1-F1
#
_cell.length_a   1.000
_cell.length_b   1.000
_cell.length_c   1.000
_cell.angle_alpha   90.00
_cell.angle_beta   90.00
_cell.angle_gamma   90.00
#
_symmetry.space_group_name_H-M   'P 1'
#
loop_
_entity.id
_entity.type
_entity.pdbx_description
1 polymer ?
#
loop_
_entity_poly.entity_id
_entity_poly.type
_entity_poly.pdbx_seq_one_letter_code
_entity_poly.pdbx_strand_id
1 'polypeptide(L)'
;DYVFSLTDENYLVSRVYIEQQDAEFSNRNKLPPSARELAEHFGLMASTQLPLVHKGRSIGVVCIDSSRIGSTLDDESRQMLRAFMDQVAMVLDQARKYHQQIIVARDIDESKKKEAARTMVRSAVRLIDKLSLASVLVPSRIGIDNEGQGLQVLASYAKEKAIQRLYEDEKLIDLSSGKSLLSQFINEEGIIIDETLLRPIYFPDLEAQTLQKRYLTEKIGLTSL
;
A
#
# COMPACT_ATOMS: atom_id res chain seq x y z
N ASP A 1 -10.24 10.03 4.56
CA ASP A 1 -10.17 9.79 3.11
C ASP A 1 -11.56 9.75 2.51
N TYR A 2 -11.91 10.74 1.68
CA TYR A 2 -13.13 10.67 0.87
C TYR A 2 -12.87 9.76 -0.31
N VAL A 3 -13.45 8.56 -0.28
CA VAL A 3 -13.40 7.61 -1.38
C VAL A 3 -14.81 7.48 -1.94
N PHE A 4 -14.98 7.80 -3.22
CA PHE A 4 -16.22 7.59 -3.95
C PHE A 4 -15.94 6.79 -5.23
N SER A 5 -16.92 6.03 -5.68
CA SER A 5 -16.82 5.30 -6.95
C SER A 5 -16.99 6.27 -8.12
N LEU A 6 -16.20 6.10 -9.18
CA LEU A 6 -16.43 6.77 -10.48
C LEU A 6 -17.77 6.38 -11.12
N THR A 7 -18.47 5.39 -10.57
CA THR A 7 -19.81 4.97 -11.00
C THR A 7 -20.94 5.57 -10.16
N ASP A 8 -20.63 6.34 -9.12
CA ASP A 8 -21.64 6.95 -8.25
C ASP A 8 -22.09 8.30 -8.83
N GLU A 9 -23.23 8.30 -9.51
CA GLU A 9 -23.80 9.49 -10.17
C GLU A 9 -24.19 10.63 -9.21
N ASN A 10 -24.17 10.40 -7.89
CA ASN A 10 -24.37 11.49 -6.93
C ASN A 10 -23.22 12.51 -6.96
N TYR A 11 -22.04 12.12 -7.47
CA TYR A 11 -20.88 12.99 -7.64
C TYR A 11 -20.83 13.54 -9.06
N LEU A 12 -20.68 14.86 -9.18
CA LEU A 12 -20.59 15.53 -10.48
C LEU A 12 -19.46 14.96 -11.35
N VAL A 13 -18.32 14.68 -10.74
CA VAL A 13 -17.14 14.13 -11.42
C VAL A 13 -17.41 12.76 -12.00
N SER A 14 -18.19 11.91 -11.31
CA SER A 14 -18.60 10.59 -11.82
C SER A 14 -19.53 10.72 -13.01
N ARG A 15 -20.49 11.67 -12.95
CA ARG A 15 -21.38 11.95 -14.08
C ARG A 15 -20.63 12.44 -15.31
N VAL A 16 -19.71 13.40 -15.15
CA VAL A 16 -18.86 13.88 -16.24
C VAL A 16 -18.05 12.73 -16.85
N TYR A 17 -17.50 11.86 -16.00
CA TYR A 17 -16.75 10.68 -16.43
C TYR A 17 -17.62 9.70 -17.24
N ILE A 18 -18.84 9.41 -16.78
CA ILE A 18 -19.76 8.44 -17.40
C ILE A 18 -20.39 9.02 -18.68
N GLU A 19 -20.96 10.22 -18.57
CA GLU A 19 -21.74 10.88 -19.63
C GLU A 19 -20.85 11.44 -20.75
N GLN A 20 -19.55 11.63 -20.49
CA GLN A 20 -18.61 12.29 -21.42
C GLN A 20 -19.06 13.68 -21.83
N GLN A 21 -19.69 14.40 -20.91
CA GLN A 21 -20.18 15.76 -21.09
C GLN A 21 -19.65 16.67 -20.00
N ASP A 22 -19.39 17.93 -20.37
CA ASP A 22 -19.01 18.93 -19.38
C ASP A 22 -20.17 19.15 -18.42
N ALA A 23 -19.83 19.35 -17.16
CA ALA A 23 -20.79 19.75 -16.16
C ALA A 23 -20.15 20.73 -15.19
N GLU A 24 -20.98 21.57 -14.58
CA GLU A 24 -20.51 22.56 -13.64
C GLU A 24 -21.53 22.81 -12.55
N PHE A 25 -21.05 23.35 -11.43
CA PHE A 25 -21.88 24.00 -10.46
C PHE A 25 -21.32 25.38 -10.17
N SER A 26 -22.14 26.41 -10.25
CA SER A 26 -21.75 27.78 -9.87
C SER A 26 -22.03 28.06 -8.38
N ASN A 27 -22.70 27.15 -7.68
CA ASN A 27 -22.96 27.22 -6.23
C ASN A 27 -23.14 25.80 -5.67
N ARG A 28 -22.26 25.40 -4.72
CA ARG A 28 -22.31 24.07 -4.07
C ARG A 28 -23.63 23.73 -3.38
N ASN A 29 -24.43 24.72 -2.98
CA ASN A 29 -25.72 24.49 -2.30
C ASN A 29 -26.75 23.81 -3.22
N LYS A 30 -26.51 23.80 -4.53
CA LYS A 30 -27.32 23.08 -5.52
C LYS A 30 -26.92 21.61 -5.67
N LEU A 31 -25.80 21.19 -5.07
CA LEU A 31 -25.34 19.80 -5.14
C LEU A 31 -26.14 18.89 -4.19
N PRO A 32 -26.26 17.59 -4.51
CA PRO A 32 -26.72 16.57 -3.58
C PRO A 32 -25.91 16.58 -2.26
N PRO A 33 -26.48 16.11 -1.13
CA PRO A 33 -25.81 16.17 0.18
C PRO A 33 -24.38 15.61 0.19
N SER A 34 -24.15 14.43 -0.38
CA SER A 34 -22.83 13.77 -0.43
C SER A 34 -21.80 14.56 -1.25
N ALA A 35 -22.20 15.10 -2.40
CA ALA A 35 -21.34 15.95 -3.23
C ALA A 35 -21.10 17.32 -2.60
N ARG A 36 -22.08 17.85 -1.84
CA ARG A 36 -21.93 19.11 -1.11
C ARG A 36 -20.95 18.99 0.04
N GLU A 37 -21.03 17.92 0.82
CA GLU A 37 -20.08 17.64 1.91
C GLU A 37 -18.64 17.57 1.37
N LEU A 38 -18.44 16.87 0.24
CA LEU A 38 -17.16 16.83 -0.45
C LEU A 38 -16.69 18.24 -0.86
N ALA A 39 -17.56 19.02 -1.50
CA ALA A 39 -17.26 20.40 -1.89
C ALA A 39 -16.95 21.30 -0.68
N GLU A 40 -17.65 21.14 0.44
CA GLU A 40 -17.41 21.87 1.69
C GLU A 40 -16.04 21.54 2.28
N HIS A 41 -15.69 20.26 2.33
CA HIS A 41 -14.40 19.79 2.83
C HIS A 41 -13.22 20.38 2.05
N PHE A 42 -13.33 20.46 0.72
CA PHE A 42 -12.29 21.03 -0.14
C PHE A 42 -12.41 22.56 -0.34
N GLY A 43 -13.39 23.22 0.29
CA GLY A 43 -13.58 24.67 0.15
C GLY A 43 -14.07 25.13 -1.23
N LEU A 44 -14.69 24.23 -2.00
CA LEU A 44 -15.19 24.49 -3.34
C LEU A 44 -16.53 25.23 -3.27
N MET A 45 -16.65 26.36 -3.97
CA MET A 45 -17.90 27.12 -4.12
C MET A 45 -18.48 27.01 -5.52
N ALA A 46 -17.61 26.87 -6.52
CA ALA A 46 -17.96 26.59 -7.90
C ALA A 46 -16.92 25.62 -8.51
N SER A 47 -17.32 24.88 -9.55
CA SER A 47 -16.43 23.99 -10.30
C SER A 47 -16.94 23.84 -11.73
N THR A 48 -16.06 23.90 -12.71
CA THR A 48 -16.31 23.47 -14.09
C THR A 48 -15.51 22.20 -14.35
N GLN A 49 -16.18 21.12 -14.75
CA GLN A 49 -15.59 19.80 -14.90
C GLN A 49 -15.73 19.32 -16.34
N LEU A 50 -14.63 18.86 -16.93
CA LEU A 50 -14.57 18.43 -18.31
C LEU A 50 -14.00 17.00 -18.40
N PRO A 51 -14.56 16.13 -19.24
CA PRO A 51 -14.08 14.78 -19.40
C PRO A 51 -12.80 14.78 -20.25
N LEU A 52 -11.81 13.98 -19.82
CA LEU A 52 -10.66 13.67 -20.64
C LEU A 52 -10.96 12.39 -21.42
N VAL A 53 -11.24 12.51 -22.73
CA VAL A 53 -11.67 11.38 -23.57
C VAL A 53 -10.58 11.02 -24.57
N HIS A 54 -10.20 9.74 -24.63
CA HIS A 54 -9.31 9.22 -25.66
C HIS A 54 -9.91 7.97 -26.29
N LYS A 55 -9.99 7.93 -27.62
CA LYS A 55 -10.58 6.80 -28.39
C LYS A 55 -11.98 6.40 -27.91
N GLY A 56 -12.83 7.38 -27.64
CA GLY A 56 -14.23 7.18 -27.22
C GLY A 56 -14.40 6.67 -25.79
N ARG A 57 -13.36 6.77 -24.94
CA ARG A 57 -13.40 6.37 -23.54
C ARG A 57 -12.88 7.50 -22.64
N SER A 58 -13.59 7.76 -21.55
CA SER A 58 -13.09 8.62 -20.48
C SER A 58 -11.87 7.98 -19.82
N ILE A 59 -10.75 8.70 -19.83
CA ILE A 59 -9.53 8.33 -19.13
C ILE A 59 -9.32 9.17 -17.86
N GLY A 60 -10.15 10.19 -17.64
CA GLY A 60 -10.18 11.02 -16.43
C GLY A 60 -11.17 12.18 -16.54
N VAL A 61 -11.17 13.05 -15.53
CA VAL A 61 -11.92 14.31 -15.50
C VAL A 61 -10.99 15.42 -15.03
N VAL A 62 -11.05 16.56 -15.70
CA VAL A 62 -10.35 17.79 -15.29
C VAL A 62 -11.34 18.67 -14.55
N CYS A 63 -11.03 19.00 -13.30
CA CYS A 63 -11.85 19.89 -12.47
C CYS A 63 -11.16 21.26 -12.36
N ILE A 64 -11.86 22.30 -12.76
CA ILE A 64 -11.46 23.70 -12.55
C ILE A 64 -12.30 24.25 -11.41
N ASP A 65 -11.69 24.26 -10.23
CA ASP A 65 -12.36 24.56 -8.97
C ASP A 65 -12.14 26.01 -8.53
N SER A 66 -13.17 26.60 -7.91
CA SER A 66 -13.11 27.97 -7.39
C SER A 66 -13.71 28.07 -5.98
N SER A 67 -13.06 28.86 -5.13
CA SER A 67 -13.54 29.24 -3.81
C SER A 67 -14.55 30.41 -3.84
N ARG A 68 -14.94 30.87 -5.03
CA ARG A 68 -15.92 31.96 -5.22
C ARG A 68 -17.18 31.46 -5.92
N ILE A 69 -18.34 31.84 -5.39
CA ILE A 69 -19.65 31.53 -6.02
C ILE A 69 -19.72 32.20 -7.39
N GLY A 70 -20.26 31.50 -8.38
CA GLY A 70 -20.46 32.00 -9.74
C GLY A 70 -19.21 31.94 -10.64
N SER A 71 -18.04 31.68 -10.07
CA SER A 71 -16.76 31.66 -10.78
C SER A 71 -16.60 30.35 -11.56
N THR A 72 -17.20 30.29 -12.75
CA THR A 72 -17.12 29.18 -13.71
C THR A 72 -16.34 29.60 -14.95
N LEU A 73 -15.91 28.63 -15.75
CA LEU A 73 -15.12 28.86 -16.96
C LEU A 73 -16.02 29.38 -18.10
N ASP A 74 -15.61 30.49 -18.73
CA ASP A 74 -16.26 31.00 -19.94
C ASP A 74 -16.08 30.08 -21.15
N ASP A 75 -16.88 30.31 -22.20
CA ASP A 75 -16.92 29.45 -23.38
C ASP A 75 -15.59 29.43 -24.16
N GLU A 76 -14.89 30.57 -24.24
CA GLU A 76 -13.61 30.69 -24.93
C GLU A 76 -12.52 29.86 -24.23
N SER A 77 -12.40 30.02 -22.91
CA SER A 77 -11.46 29.27 -22.09
C SER A 77 -11.79 27.78 -22.07
N ARG A 78 -13.08 27.43 -22.08
CA ARG A 78 -13.56 26.04 -22.18
C ARG A 78 -13.15 25.40 -23.50
N GLN A 79 -13.32 26.11 -24.62
CA GLN A 79 -12.91 25.64 -25.94
C GLN A 79 -11.40 25.44 -26.02
N MET A 80 -10.62 26.38 -25.46
CA MET A 80 -9.15 26.29 -25.39
C MET A 80 -8.69 25.08 -24.56
N LEU A 81 -9.29 24.87 -23.39
CA LEU A 81 -8.96 23.75 -22.52
C LEU A 81 -9.30 22.40 -23.17
N ARG A 82 -10.45 22.30 -23.87
CA ARG A 82 -10.81 21.11 -24.66
C ARG A 82 -9.77 20.79 -25.72
N ALA A 83 -9.36 21.78 -26.51
CA ALA A 83 -8.33 21.60 -27.53
C ALA A 83 -7.00 21.15 -26.94
N PHE A 84 -6.62 21.70 -25.78
CA PHE A 84 -5.42 21.27 -25.06
C PHE A 84 -5.54 19.83 -24.55
N MET A 85 -6.68 19.47 -23.95
CA MET A 85 -6.95 18.11 -23.47
C MET A 85 -6.87 17.09 -24.61
N ASP A 86 -7.40 17.40 -25.79
CA ASP A 86 -7.32 16.52 -26.96
C ASP A 86 -5.86 16.22 -27.37
N GLN A 87 -4.96 17.20 -27.21
CA GLN A 87 -3.54 17.04 -27.50
C GLN A 87 -2.83 16.15 -26.46
N VAL A 88 -3.16 16.29 -25.18
CA VAL A 88 -2.47 15.56 -24.09
C VAL A 88 -3.09 14.21 -23.76
N ALA A 89 -4.35 13.97 -24.14
CA ALA A 89 -5.12 12.77 -23.77
C ALA A 89 -4.41 11.46 -24.17
N MET A 90 -3.77 11.44 -25.35
CA MET A 90 -3.00 10.28 -25.80
C MET A 90 -1.81 9.98 -24.88
N VAL A 91 -1.04 11.02 -24.52
CA VAL A 91 0.14 10.88 -23.66
C VAL A 91 -0.27 10.45 -22.26
N LEU A 92 -1.36 11.01 -21.74
CA LEU A 92 -1.91 10.64 -20.43
C LEU A 92 -2.45 9.20 -20.41
N ASP A 93 -3.16 8.75 -21.44
CA ASP A 93 -3.61 7.35 -21.52
C ASP A 93 -2.42 6.39 -21.57
N GLN A 94 -1.35 6.76 -22.27
CA GLN A 94 -0.15 5.94 -22.35
C GLN A 94 0.61 5.90 -21.01
N ALA A 95 0.77 7.05 -20.35
CA ALA A 95 1.37 7.13 -19.01
C ALA A 95 0.58 6.30 -17.99
N ARG A 96 -0.76 6.38 -18.01
CA ARG A 96 -1.65 5.59 -17.17
C ARG A 96 -1.45 4.08 -17.39
N LYS A 97 -1.39 3.62 -18.64
CA LYS A 97 -1.16 2.20 -18.97
C LYS A 97 0.20 1.72 -18.49
N TYR A 98 1.26 2.49 -18.73
CA TYR A 98 2.60 2.13 -18.25
C TYR A 98 2.65 2.07 -16.73
N HIS A 99 2.04 3.03 -16.04
CA HIS A 99 1.96 3.03 -14.59
C HIS A 99 1.22 1.79 -14.06
N GLN A 100 0.09 1.44 -14.66
CA GLN A 100 -0.65 0.22 -14.31
C GLN A 100 0.17 -1.05 -14.56
N GLN A 101 0.93 -1.12 -15.66
CA GLN A 101 1.83 -2.23 -15.93
C GLN A 101 2.93 -2.36 -14.87
N ILE A 102 3.51 -1.24 -14.42
CA ILE A 102 4.54 -1.23 -13.37
C ILE A 102 3.95 -1.75 -12.05
N ILE A 103 2.76 -1.28 -11.66
CA ILE A 103 2.07 -1.76 -10.45
C ILE A 103 1.83 -3.26 -10.53
N VAL A 104 1.21 -3.73 -11.61
CA VAL A 104 0.91 -5.16 -11.79
C VAL A 104 2.19 -6.01 -11.82
N ALA A 105 3.24 -5.54 -12.50
CA ALA A 105 4.52 -6.23 -12.54
C ALA A 105 5.15 -6.35 -11.14
N ARG A 106 5.07 -5.28 -10.34
CA ARG A 106 5.53 -5.27 -8.94
C ARG A 106 4.74 -6.25 -8.09
N ASP A 107 3.42 -6.27 -8.18
CA ASP A 107 2.55 -7.19 -7.43
C ASP A 107 2.86 -8.66 -7.77
N ILE A 108 3.11 -8.94 -9.05
CA ILE A 108 3.52 -10.27 -9.53
C ILE A 108 4.89 -10.66 -8.95
N ASP A 109 5.87 -9.76 -8.97
CA ASP A 109 7.21 -10.00 -8.43
C ASP A 109 7.17 -10.25 -6.91
N GLU A 110 6.43 -9.43 -6.16
CA GLU A 110 6.21 -9.61 -4.72
C GLU A 110 5.54 -10.96 -4.42
N SER A 111 4.52 -11.35 -5.21
CA SER A 111 3.85 -12.64 -5.07
C SER A 111 4.79 -13.82 -5.36
N LYS A 112 5.63 -13.73 -6.39
CA LYS A 112 6.62 -14.76 -6.73
C LYS A 112 7.66 -14.91 -5.62
N LYS A 113 8.20 -13.81 -5.09
CA LYS A 113 9.15 -13.82 -3.97
C LYS A 113 8.54 -14.50 -2.75
N LYS A 114 7.29 -14.17 -2.43
CA LYS A 114 6.56 -14.77 -1.31
C LYS A 114 6.35 -16.27 -1.50
N GLU A 115 5.97 -16.72 -2.70
CA GLU A 115 5.74 -18.15 -2.95
C GLU A 115 7.05 -18.96 -2.96
N ALA A 116 8.13 -18.39 -3.51
CA ALA A 116 9.46 -18.98 -3.44
C ALA A 116 9.93 -19.12 -1.97
N ALA A 117 9.81 -18.05 -1.18
CA ALA A 117 10.13 -18.05 0.24
C ALA A 117 9.29 -19.09 1.00
N ARG A 118 7.98 -19.17 0.73
CA ARG A 118 7.07 -20.15 1.34
C ARG A 118 7.47 -21.58 1.01
N THR A 119 7.84 -21.83 -0.24
CA THR A 119 8.31 -23.15 -0.67
C THR A 119 9.61 -23.53 0.00
N MET A 120 10.56 -22.60 0.11
CA MET A 120 11.82 -22.80 0.81
C MET A 120 11.63 -23.18 2.28
N VAL A 121 10.86 -22.40 3.05
CA VAL A 121 10.64 -22.67 4.49
C VAL A 121 9.86 -23.97 4.71
N ARG A 122 8.89 -24.26 3.84
CA ARG A 122 8.11 -25.51 3.87
C ARG A 122 9.00 -26.72 3.62
N SER A 123 9.91 -26.64 2.66
CA SER A 123 10.88 -27.71 2.38
C SER A 123 11.85 -27.89 3.54
N ALA A 124 12.38 -26.81 4.11
CA ALA A 124 13.30 -26.88 5.25
C ALA A 124 12.69 -27.62 6.45
N VAL A 125 11.46 -27.27 6.83
CA VAL A 125 10.75 -27.91 7.96
C VAL A 125 10.37 -29.36 7.69
N ARG A 126 10.14 -29.73 6.42
CA ARG A 126 9.84 -31.11 6.04
C ARG A 126 11.07 -32.01 5.95
N LEU A 127 12.23 -31.44 5.60
CA LEU A 127 13.48 -32.19 5.43
C LEU A 127 14.28 -32.33 6.74
N ILE A 128 14.12 -31.37 7.66
CA ILE A 128 14.85 -31.36 8.93
C ILE A 128 13.86 -31.74 10.04
N ASP A 129 13.92 -32.98 10.52
CA ASP A 129 12.96 -33.51 11.49
C ASP A 129 12.83 -32.66 12.76
N LYS A 130 13.95 -32.08 13.20
CA LYS A 130 14.07 -31.25 14.41
C LYS A 130 13.62 -29.79 14.22
N LEU A 131 13.17 -29.38 13.02
CA LEU A 131 12.75 -28.01 12.77
C LEU A 131 11.23 -27.86 12.96
N SER A 132 10.82 -27.09 13.96
CA SER A 132 9.40 -26.87 14.29
C SER A 132 8.76 -25.73 13.50
N LEU A 133 9.53 -24.69 13.19
CA LEU A 133 9.10 -23.47 12.51
C LEU A 133 10.27 -22.93 11.68
N ALA A 134 9.98 -22.40 10.49
CA ALA A 134 10.92 -21.63 9.69
C ALA A 134 10.24 -20.39 9.11
N SER A 135 10.98 -19.31 8.98
CA SER A 135 10.50 -18.03 8.45
C SER A 135 11.56 -17.31 7.63
N VAL A 136 11.10 -16.56 6.63
CA VAL A 136 11.90 -15.59 5.87
C VAL A 136 11.49 -14.20 6.31
N LEU A 137 12.49 -13.38 6.63
CA LEU A 137 12.34 -12.02 7.09
C LEU A 137 12.87 -11.05 6.03
N VAL A 138 12.17 -9.93 5.83
CA VAL A 138 12.60 -8.86 4.93
C VAL A 138 12.53 -7.51 5.65
N PRO A 139 13.45 -6.58 5.38
CA PRO A 139 13.32 -5.22 5.90
C PRO A 139 12.01 -4.56 5.45
N SER A 140 11.32 -3.91 6.38
CA SER A 140 10.10 -3.15 6.12
C SER A 140 10.25 -1.74 6.69
N ARG A 141 9.99 -0.73 5.85
CA ARG A 141 9.94 0.67 6.26
C ARG A 141 8.49 1.03 6.60
N ILE A 142 8.22 1.43 7.84
CA ILE A 142 6.89 1.87 8.27
C ILE A 142 6.73 3.37 8.05
N GLY A 143 5.70 3.76 7.30
CA GLY A 143 5.04 5.07 7.40
C GLY A 143 5.86 6.32 7.06
N ILE A 144 5.15 7.46 7.05
CA ILE A 144 5.70 8.80 6.75
C ILE A 144 6.49 9.36 7.96
N ASP A 145 6.33 8.75 9.14
CA ASP A 145 6.85 9.27 10.42
C ASP A 145 8.04 8.49 11.01
N ASN A 146 8.67 7.55 10.28
CA ASN A 146 9.89 6.84 10.72
C ASN A 146 9.81 6.10 12.08
N GLU A 147 8.65 5.94 12.71
CA GLU A 147 8.51 5.30 14.04
C GLU A 147 8.52 3.75 14.03
N GLY A 148 9.31 3.13 13.15
CA GLY A 148 9.58 1.71 13.28
C GLY A 148 10.24 1.13 12.04
N GLN A 149 11.57 1.07 12.06
CA GLN A 149 12.30 0.23 11.12
C GLN A 149 12.40 -1.17 11.73
N GLY A 150 12.05 -2.19 10.95
CA GLY A 150 11.94 -3.55 11.46
C GLY A 150 11.93 -4.60 10.36
N LEU A 151 11.92 -5.86 10.75
CA LEU A 151 11.77 -6.97 9.82
C LEU A 151 10.33 -7.43 9.75
N GLN A 152 9.82 -7.62 8.54
CA GLN A 152 8.54 -8.24 8.30
C GLN A 152 8.70 -9.72 7.93
N VAL A 153 7.78 -10.56 8.38
CA VAL A 153 7.68 -11.96 7.95
C VAL A 153 7.17 -12.01 6.50
N LEU A 154 8.05 -12.33 5.55
CA LEU A 154 7.69 -12.54 4.15
C LEU A 154 6.91 -13.86 3.99
N ALA A 155 7.42 -14.93 4.62
CA ALA A 155 6.79 -16.24 4.63
C ALA A 155 7.19 -17.00 5.90
N SER A 156 6.29 -17.85 6.40
CA SER A 156 6.58 -18.79 7.47
C SER A 156 5.91 -20.14 7.22
N TYR A 157 6.42 -21.18 7.86
CA TYR A 157 5.82 -22.50 7.87
C TYR A 157 6.15 -23.24 9.17
N ALA A 158 5.13 -23.87 9.75
CA ALA A 158 5.27 -24.81 10.85
C ALA A 158 4.47 -26.08 10.53
N LYS A 159 4.84 -27.22 11.12
CA LYS A 159 4.07 -28.46 11.01
C LYS A 159 2.65 -28.27 11.59
N GLU A 160 2.55 -27.53 12.69
CA GLU A 160 1.28 -27.20 13.33
C GLU A 160 0.77 -25.82 12.90
N LYS A 161 -0.47 -25.77 12.39
CA LYS A 161 -1.09 -24.50 11.94
C LYS A 161 -1.27 -23.48 13.07
N ALA A 162 -1.45 -23.93 14.31
CA ALA A 162 -1.60 -23.05 15.47
C ALA A 162 -0.31 -22.25 15.72
N ILE A 163 0.85 -22.92 15.66
CA ILE A 163 2.18 -22.29 15.79
C ILE A 163 2.40 -21.26 14.66
N GLN A 164 2.08 -21.63 13.42
CA GLN A 164 2.24 -20.71 12.28
C GLN A 164 1.39 -19.44 12.44
N ARG A 165 0.11 -19.58 12.80
CA ARG A 165 -0.78 -18.42 13.00
C ARG A 165 -0.28 -17.51 14.13
N LEU A 166 0.09 -18.10 15.25
CA LEU A 166 0.61 -17.36 16.39
C LEU A 166 1.88 -16.55 16.02
N TYR A 167 2.73 -17.11 15.16
CA TYR A 167 3.91 -16.41 14.63
C TYR A 167 3.55 -15.29 13.64
N GLU A 168 2.55 -15.51 12.78
CA GLU A 168 2.10 -14.57 11.74
C GLU A 168 1.26 -13.38 12.28
N ASP A 169 0.61 -13.55 13.44
CA ASP A 169 -0.26 -12.52 14.05
C ASP A 169 0.50 -11.21 14.32
N GLU A 170 1.77 -11.30 14.71
CA GLU A 170 2.67 -10.15 14.78
C GLU A 170 3.60 -10.11 13.56
N LYS A 171 3.21 -9.33 12.56
CA LYS A 171 3.92 -9.26 11.27
C LYS A 171 5.31 -8.63 11.34
N LEU A 172 5.66 -7.94 12.43
CA LEU A 172 6.86 -7.11 12.54
C LEU A 172 7.76 -7.56 13.69
N ILE A 173 9.05 -7.52 13.45
CA ILE A 173 10.13 -7.66 14.41
C ILE A 173 10.81 -6.30 14.53
N ASP A 174 10.79 -5.75 15.74
CA ASP A 174 11.35 -4.45 16.08
C ASP A 174 12.88 -4.55 16.14
N LEU A 175 13.58 -3.70 15.38
CA LEU A 175 15.04 -3.64 15.36
C LEU A 175 15.60 -2.53 16.24
N SER A 176 14.76 -1.76 16.96
CA SER A 176 15.25 -0.81 17.93
C SER A 176 16.04 -1.49 19.05
N SER A 177 17.07 -0.80 19.51
CA SER A 177 18.08 -1.37 20.43
C SER A 177 17.44 -2.05 21.64
N GLY A 178 17.73 -3.34 21.80
CA GLY A 178 17.24 -4.16 22.92
C GLY A 178 15.77 -4.53 22.85
N LYS A 179 15.09 -4.36 21.70
CA LYS A 179 13.69 -4.79 21.52
C LYS A 179 13.56 -6.21 20.99
N SER A 180 14.56 -6.71 20.25
CA SER A 180 14.57 -8.07 19.73
C SER A 180 15.96 -8.70 19.76
N LEU A 181 16.02 -10.03 19.66
CA LEU A 181 17.28 -10.73 19.52
C LEU A 181 18.03 -10.33 18.24
N LEU A 182 17.28 -10.00 17.18
CA LEU A 182 17.85 -9.62 15.90
C LEU A 182 18.45 -8.22 15.91
N SER A 183 18.04 -7.32 16.82
CA SER A 183 18.66 -6.00 16.98
C SER A 183 20.11 -6.07 17.47
N GLN A 184 20.60 -7.24 17.91
CA GLN A 184 22.01 -7.46 18.27
C GLN A 184 22.89 -7.62 17.03
N PHE A 185 22.31 -8.06 15.91
CA PHE A 185 23.05 -8.42 14.68
C PHE A 185 22.70 -7.56 13.48
N ILE A 186 21.54 -6.89 13.52
CA ILE A 186 20.97 -6.10 12.43
C ILE A 186 20.63 -4.73 13.00
N ASN A 187 21.06 -3.66 12.33
CA ASN A 187 20.70 -2.30 12.71
C ASN A 187 19.25 -1.96 12.32
N GLU A 188 18.76 -0.79 12.72
CA GLU A 188 17.39 -0.35 12.42
C GLU A 188 17.11 -0.37 10.91
N GLU A 189 18.09 -0.06 10.05
CA GLU A 189 17.94 -0.05 8.60
C GLU A 189 17.81 -1.45 7.96
N GLY A 190 17.91 -2.53 8.74
CA GLY A 190 17.85 -3.91 8.26
C GLY A 190 19.18 -4.40 7.66
N ILE A 191 20.29 -3.73 7.97
CA ILE A 191 21.64 -4.09 7.53
C ILE A 191 22.29 -4.95 8.62
N ILE A 192 22.90 -6.06 8.21
CA ILE A 192 23.69 -6.91 9.09
C ILE A 192 24.94 -6.15 9.51
N ILE A 193 25.06 -5.87 10.81
CA ILE A 193 26.21 -5.19 11.42
C ILE A 193 27.15 -6.18 12.12
N ASP A 194 26.69 -7.40 12.39
CA ASP A 194 27.49 -8.49 12.92
C ASP A 194 27.37 -9.71 11.98
N GLU A 195 28.48 -10.02 11.29
CA GLU A 195 28.55 -11.11 10.32
C GLU A 195 28.43 -12.52 10.94
N THR A 196 28.46 -12.66 12.26
CA THR A 196 28.18 -13.95 12.92
C THR A 196 26.80 -14.48 12.55
N LEU A 197 25.85 -13.59 12.24
CA LEU A 197 24.51 -13.93 11.74
C LEU A 197 24.52 -14.66 10.39
N LEU A 198 25.60 -14.56 9.62
CA LEU A 198 25.75 -15.27 8.33
C LEU A 198 26.06 -16.76 8.51
N ARG A 199 26.19 -17.25 9.76
CA ARG A 199 26.43 -18.64 10.11
C ARG A 199 25.38 -19.12 11.12
N PRO A 200 25.14 -20.43 11.26
CA PRO A 200 24.22 -20.95 12.28
C PRO A 200 24.69 -20.53 13.69
N ILE A 201 23.83 -19.81 14.42
CA ILE A 201 24.05 -19.42 15.82
C ILE A 201 23.19 -20.31 16.70
N TYR A 202 23.80 -20.87 17.73
CA TYR A 202 23.12 -21.66 18.75
C TYR A 202 23.07 -20.86 20.05
N PHE A 203 21.87 -20.71 20.61
CA PHE A 203 21.63 -20.07 21.90
C PHE A 203 21.25 -21.16 22.91
N PRO A 204 22.12 -21.54 23.86
CA PRO A 204 21.84 -22.63 24.80
C PRO A 204 20.63 -22.33 25.70
N ASP A 205 20.46 -21.06 26.06
CA ASP A 205 19.32 -20.57 26.83
C ASP A 205 18.72 -19.39 26.08
N LEU A 206 17.57 -19.63 25.47
CA LEU A 206 16.83 -18.62 24.71
C LEU A 206 16.05 -17.68 25.66
N GLU A 207 15.70 -18.13 26.87
CA GLU A 207 14.98 -17.35 27.87
C GLU A 207 15.84 -16.27 28.54
N ALA A 208 17.17 -16.49 28.56
CA ALA A 208 18.15 -15.50 28.99
C ALA A 208 18.34 -14.37 27.97
N GLN A 209 17.84 -14.53 26.74
CA GLN A 209 17.98 -13.52 25.69
C GLN A 209 16.84 -12.50 25.69
N THR A 210 17.12 -11.32 25.16
CA THR A 210 16.09 -10.32 24.90
C THR A 210 15.25 -10.72 23.70
N LEU A 211 14.10 -11.33 23.96
CA LEU A 211 13.14 -11.74 22.94
C LEU A 211 11.96 -10.79 22.92
N GLN A 212 11.65 -10.22 21.75
CA GLN A 212 10.43 -9.44 21.55
C GLN A 212 9.18 -10.29 21.85
N LYS A 213 9.24 -11.59 21.50
CA LYS A 213 8.09 -12.49 21.53
C LYS A 213 8.31 -13.68 22.47
N ARG A 214 8.59 -13.40 23.75
CA ARG A 214 8.83 -14.45 24.76
C ARG A 214 7.68 -15.46 24.89
N TYR A 215 6.44 -15.01 24.70
CA TYR A 215 5.25 -15.88 24.70
C TYR A 215 5.25 -16.90 23.55
N LEU A 216 5.90 -16.61 22.41
CA LEU A 216 6.03 -17.56 21.31
C LEU A 216 6.97 -18.69 21.71
N THR A 217 8.12 -18.37 22.32
CA THR A 217 9.08 -19.40 22.76
C THR A 217 8.46 -20.30 23.83
N GLU A 218 7.68 -19.73 24.74
CA GLU A 218 6.95 -20.47 25.78
C GLU A 218 5.82 -21.35 25.21
N LYS A 219 4.97 -20.83 24.31
CA LYS A 219 3.83 -21.57 23.73
C LYS A 219 4.23 -22.60 22.68
N ILE A 220 5.29 -22.32 21.91
CA ILE A 220 5.78 -23.19 20.84
C ILE A 220 6.71 -24.28 21.43
N GLY A 221 7.14 -24.13 22.69
CA GLY A 221 8.13 -25.02 23.29
C GLY A 221 9.46 -24.95 22.54
N LEU A 222 9.86 -23.75 22.09
CA LEU A 222 11.18 -23.52 21.48
C LEU A 222 12.24 -23.56 22.59
N THR A 223 12.50 -24.74 23.11
CA THR A 223 13.63 -25.00 24.00
C THR A 223 14.85 -25.25 23.15
N SER A 224 15.99 -24.63 23.51
CA SER A 224 17.26 -25.03 22.93
C SER A 224 17.51 -26.52 23.19
N LEU A 225 17.90 -27.27 22.16
CA LEU A 225 18.21 -28.70 22.27
C LEU A 225 19.55 -28.93 22.97
#